data_AF-A0A8J7UCS5-F1
#
_entry.id   AF-A0A8J7UCS5-F1
#
_cell.length_a   1.000
_cell.length_b   1.000
_cell.length_c   1.000
_cell.angle_alpha   90.00
_cell.angle_beta   90.00
_cell.angle_gamma   90.00
#
_symmetry.space_group_name_H-M   'P 1'
#
loop_
_entity.id
_entity.type
_entity.pdbx_description
1 polymer ?
#
loop_
_entity_poly.entity_id
_entity_poly.type
_entity_poly.pdbx_seq_one_letter_code
_entity_poly.pdbx_strand_id
1 'polypeptide(L)'
;MLSIKKTLTALAVCSALVLGGCATTETEQQTTQEAVGVYEQFVRSAPSFEPHSVGHPEIDRLFAAVAAYAQAQYNAMKLLNESNVEGRQLHETLEAAAKAKGVPFDANFIRSANLAPADVAHLRAFYTDVERISRQQVAQSEAGQEVVAGVFKLYKQRKKIFRGMSTMEKIVVGAAFMGALNQAGYGNRCNEYFQQSLAMFENARNATGQR
;
A
#
# COMPACT_ATOMS: atom_id res chain seq x y z
N MET A 1 -7.16 -19.22 -31.49
CA MET A 1 -8.08 -18.21 -30.93
C MET A 1 -8.01 -18.29 -29.40
N LEU A 2 -7.37 -17.32 -28.73
CA LEU A 2 -7.21 -17.26 -27.27
C LEU A 2 -8.17 -16.22 -26.66
N SER A 3 -8.78 -16.51 -25.50
CA SER A 3 -9.88 -15.76 -24.88
C SER A 3 -9.56 -15.22 -23.47
N ILE A 4 -9.25 -13.92 -23.40
CA ILE A 4 -9.60 -12.79 -22.49
C ILE A 4 -9.90 -12.97 -20.97
N LYS A 5 -10.08 -14.15 -20.36
CA LYS A 5 -10.75 -14.24 -19.02
C LYS A 5 -9.93 -14.61 -17.76
N LYS A 6 -8.60 -14.73 -17.78
CA LYS A 6 -7.83 -15.08 -16.56
C LYS A 6 -6.86 -13.98 -16.06
N THR A 7 -7.16 -12.75 -16.43
CA THR A 7 -6.44 -11.49 -16.13
C THR A 7 -6.70 -10.93 -14.72
N LEU A 8 -7.14 -11.71 -13.74
CA LEU A 8 -7.71 -11.17 -12.49
C LEU A 8 -7.14 -11.72 -11.17
N THR A 9 -6.07 -12.50 -11.20
CA THR A 9 -5.50 -13.12 -9.97
C THR A 9 -3.98 -12.94 -9.87
N ALA A 10 -3.53 -11.70 -10.06
CA ALA A 10 -2.12 -11.28 -9.93
C ALA A 10 -1.98 -9.93 -9.19
N LEU A 11 -2.85 -9.69 -8.21
CA LEU A 11 -2.96 -8.40 -7.49
C LEU A 11 -2.88 -8.55 -5.97
N ALA A 12 -2.35 -9.68 -5.50
CA ALA A 12 -2.00 -9.88 -4.11
C ALA A 12 -0.48 -9.83 -4.01
N VAL A 13 0.02 -8.62 -3.77
CA VAL A 13 1.31 -8.33 -3.14
C VAL A 13 2.54 -8.20 -4.07
N CYS A 14 2.73 -6.95 -4.50
CA CYS A 14 4.01 -6.24 -4.74
C CYS A 14 4.72 -6.14 -6.11
N SER A 15 4.08 -6.42 -7.26
CA SER A 15 4.70 -6.12 -8.59
C SER A 15 3.82 -5.27 -9.52
N ALA A 16 3.70 -3.98 -9.23
CA ALA A 16 3.49 -2.97 -10.27
C ALA A 16 4.26 -1.66 -9.98
N LEU A 17 5.50 -1.79 -9.53
CA LEU A 17 6.58 -0.95 -10.06
C LEU A 17 7.36 -1.92 -10.95
N VAL A 18 7.14 -1.96 -12.26
CA VAL A 18 7.78 -1.08 -13.24
C VAL A 18 6.86 -1.00 -14.46
N LEU A 19 6.67 0.21 -15.00
CA LEU A 19 5.96 0.43 -16.26
C LEU A 19 6.56 -0.43 -17.39
N GLY A 20 5.80 -1.43 -17.84
CA GLY A 20 5.87 -2.06 -19.17
C GLY A 20 6.90 -3.18 -19.38
N GLY A 21 6.41 -4.37 -19.73
CA GLY A 21 7.20 -5.39 -20.45
C GLY A 21 6.96 -6.86 -20.06
N CYS A 22 6.06 -7.52 -20.81
CA CYS A 22 5.99 -8.95 -21.20
C CYS A 22 6.57 -10.09 -20.32
N ALA A 23 5.67 -11.02 -19.93
CA ALA A 23 5.73 -12.52 -19.95
C ALA A 23 6.95 -13.24 -19.30
N THR A 24 6.86 -14.31 -18.51
CA THR A 24 6.00 -15.53 -18.51
C THR A 24 5.99 -16.20 -17.12
N THR A 25 4.90 -16.92 -16.85
CA THR A 25 4.65 -18.01 -15.87
C THR A 25 5.84 -18.74 -15.24
N GLU A 26 5.78 -18.94 -13.91
CA GLU A 26 5.89 -20.25 -13.25
C GLU A 26 5.35 -20.21 -11.81
N THR A 27 4.67 -21.30 -11.45
CA THR A 27 4.01 -21.63 -10.17
C THR A 27 5.02 -21.95 -9.08
N GLU A 28 4.86 -21.41 -7.86
CA GLU A 28 5.36 -22.10 -6.67
C GLU A 28 4.60 -21.73 -5.39
N GLN A 29 4.50 -22.74 -4.52
CA GLN A 29 3.76 -22.77 -3.27
C GLN A 29 4.22 -21.67 -2.34
N GLN A 30 3.28 -20.88 -1.83
CA GLN A 30 3.62 -19.83 -0.88
C GLN A 30 3.09 -20.12 0.52
N THR A 31 4.01 -20.26 1.48
CA THR A 31 3.77 -20.64 2.89
C THR A 31 3.72 -19.39 3.78
N THR A 32 3.30 -19.54 5.04
CA THR A 32 3.23 -18.48 6.07
C THR A 32 4.50 -17.64 6.25
N GLN A 33 5.67 -18.09 5.76
CA GLN A 33 6.90 -17.30 5.72
C GLN A 33 6.86 -16.11 4.74
N GLU A 34 6.04 -16.14 3.68
CA GLU A 34 6.00 -15.04 2.71
C GLU A 34 5.15 -13.86 3.16
N ALA A 35 4.13 -14.06 3.99
CA ALA A 35 3.38 -12.95 4.59
C ALA A 35 4.26 -12.08 5.50
N VAL A 36 5.16 -12.71 6.28
CA VAL A 36 6.20 -12.02 7.06
C VAL A 36 7.18 -11.30 6.11
N GLY A 37 7.56 -11.95 5.01
CA GLY A 37 8.42 -11.35 3.98
C GLY A 37 7.84 -10.08 3.35
N VAL A 38 6.52 -9.96 3.22
CA VAL A 38 5.84 -8.83 2.58
C VAL A 38 5.84 -7.59 3.46
N TYR A 39 5.49 -7.72 4.74
CA TYR A 39 5.58 -6.58 5.67
C TYR A 39 7.05 -6.17 5.88
N GLU A 40 7.96 -7.13 5.97
CA GLU A 40 9.38 -6.82 6.03
C GLU A 40 9.87 -6.11 4.75
N GLN A 41 9.42 -6.52 3.56
CA GLN A 41 9.70 -5.82 2.31
C GLN A 41 9.11 -4.40 2.30
N PHE A 42 7.91 -4.20 2.85
CA PHE A 42 7.30 -2.89 3.04
C PHE A 42 8.16 -1.98 3.94
N VAL A 43 8.61 -2.49 5.08
CA VAL A 43 9.48 -1.74 6.01
C VAL A 43 10.84 -1.47 5.37
N ARG A 44 11.44 -2.46 4.69
CA ARG A 44 12.74 -2.33 4.01
C ARG A 44 12.69 -1.37 2.83
N SER A 45 11.54 -1.19 2.20
CA SER A 45 11.34 -0.26 1.08
C SER A 45 10.92 1.14 1.52
N ALA A 46 10.80 1.40 2.82
CA ALA A 46 10.52 2.73 3.35
C ALA A 46 11.64 3.70 2.92
N PRO A 47 11.30 4.82 2.25
CA PRO A 47 12.28 5.85 1.93
C PRO A 47 12.71 6.58 3.20
N SER A 48 13.71 7.44 3.09
CA SER A 48 13.88 8.51 4.09
C SER A 48 12.61 9.36 4.12
N PHE A 49 12.15 9.73 5.31
CA PHE A 49 11.04 10.66 5.52
C PHE A 49 11.52 12.10 5.78
N GLU A 50 12.83 12.34 5.71
CA GLU A 50 13.36 13.70 5.79
C GLU A 50 12.95 14.50 4.54
N PRO A 51 12.42 15.73 4.72
CA PRO A 51 12.12 16.59 3.59
C PRO A 51 13.36 16.87 2.75
N HIS A 52 13.22 16.72 1.43
CA HIS A 52 14.23 17.20 0.50
C HIS A 52 14.11 18.71 0.31
N SER A 53 15.20 19.37 -0.04
CA SER A 53 15.22 20.81 -0.34
C SER A 53 16.04 21.09 -1.60
N VAL A 54 15.58 22.09 -2.34
CA VAL A 54 16.25 22.66 -3.52
C VAL A 54 16.49 24.16 -3.35
N GLY A 55 16.25 24.70 -2.16
CA GLY A 55 16.38 26.12 -1.84
C GLY A 55 15.29 27.01 -2.43
N HIS A 56 14.19 26.43 -2.93
CA HIS A 56 13.05 27.18 -3.46
C HIS A 56 11.83 27.01 -2.54
N PRO A 57 11.35 28.06 -1.83
CA PRO A 57 10.38 27.93 -0.75
C PRO A 57 9.10 27.16 -1.12
N GLU A 58 8.55 27.37 -2.31
CA GLU A 58 7.34 26.67 -2.75
C GLU A 58 7.58 25.19 -3.08
N ILE A 59 8.74 24.85 -3.65
CA ILE A 59 9.10 23.48 -3.98
C ILE A 59 9.42 22.72 -2.69
N ASP A 60 10.15 23.36 -1.78
CA ASP A 60 10.52 22.80 -0.49
C ASP A 60 9.29 22.55 0.39
N ARG A 61 8.29 23.46 0.37
CA ARG A 61 6.99 23.21 1.02
C ARG A 61 6.30 21.98 0.47
N LEU A 62 6.32 21.81 -0.85
CA LEU A 62 5.69 20.65 -1.49
C LEU A 62 6.43 19.34 -1.17
N PHE A 63 7.77 19.36 -1.16
CA PHE A 63 8.59 18.21 -0.76
C PHE A 63 8.36 17.85 0.71
N ALA A 64 8.28 18.83 1.61
CA ALA A 64 7.94 18.59 3.00
C ALA A 64 6.54 17.97 3.17
N ALA A 65 5.55 18.46 2.42
CA ALA A 65 4.21 17.88 2.44
C ALA A 65 4.18 16.43 1.92
N VAL A 66 4.94 16.11 0.88
CA VAL A 66 5.07 14.72 0.39
C VAL A 66 5.74 13.82 1.41
N ALA A 67 6.82 14.29 2.04
CA ALA A 67 7.54 13.54 3.06
C ALA A 67 6.63 13.23 4.25
N ALA A 68 5.88 14.24 4.73
CA ALA A 68 4.89 14.08 5.80
C ALA A 68 3.77 13.11 5.42
N TYR A 69 3.26 13.19 4.18
CA TYR A 69 2.27 12.25 3.68
C TYR A 69 2.82 10.81 3.66
N ALA A 70 4.00 10.58 3.09
CA ALA A 70 4.63 9.26 3.06
C ALA A 70 4.87 8.69 4.48
N GLN A 71 5.27 9.54 5.42
CA GLN A 71 5.48 9.16 6.82
C GLN A 71 4.16 8.83 7.53
N ALA A 72 3.10 9.61 7.30
CA ALA A 72 1.79 9.33 7.86
C ALA A 72 1.26 7.97 7.38
N GLN A 73 1.41 7.68 6.09
CA GLN A 73 1.05 6.40 5.50
C GLN A 73 1.87 5.23 6.09
N TYR A 74 3.17 5.42 6.26
CA TYR A 74 4.03 4.45 6.93
C TYR A 74 3.58 4.14 8.35
N ASN A 75 3.31 5.18 9.14
CA ASN A 75 2.88 5.04 10.53
C ASN A 75 1.51 4.34 10.62
N ALA A 76 0.61 4.60 9.67
CA ALA A 76 -0.68 3.91 9.61
C ALA A 76 -0.51 2.40 9.34
N MET A 77 0.40 2.03 8.42
CA MET A 77 0.72 0.64 8.15
C MET A 77 1.39 -0.06 9.34
N LYS A 78 2.28 0.63 10.07
CA LYS A 78 2.84 0.11 11.32
C LYS A 78 1.76 -0.11 12.37
N LEU A 79 0.87 0.86 12.56
CA LEU A 79 -0.23 0.76 13.51
C LEU A 79 -1.13 -0.44 13.18
N LEU A 80 -1.43 -0.66 11.90
CA LEU A 80 -2.18 -1.83 11.44
C LEU A 80 -1.45 -3.14 11.76
N ASN A 81 -0.14 -3.16 11.54
CA ASN A 81 0.71 -4.32 11.82
C ASN A 81 0.87 -4.61 13.33
N GLU A 82 0.74 -3.59 14.17
CA GLU A 82 0.84 -3.72 15.63
C GLU A 82 -0.55 -3.94 16.26
N SER A 83 -1.63 -3.59 15.56
CA SER A 83 -3.00 -3.80 16.03
C SER A 83 -3.44 -5.26 15.90
N ASN A 84 -3.98 -5.80 16.99
CA ASN A 84 -4.67 -7.10 17.03
C ASN A 84 -3.90 -8.24 16.35
N VAL A 85 -2.68 -8.48 16.82
CA VAL A 85 -1.74 -9.46 16.26
C VAL A 85 -2.38 -10.84 16.14
N GLU A 86 -3.12 -11.26 17.16
CA GLU A 86 -3.84 -12.54 17.19
C GLU A 86 -4.90 -12.62 16.09
N GLY A 87 -5.71 -11.57 15.92
CA GLY A 87 -6.73 -11.50 14.87
C GLY A 87 -6.12 -11.47 13.47
N ARG A 88 -4.98 -10.80 13.28
CA ARG A 88 -4.24 -10.81 12.01
C ARG A 88 -3.67 -12.19 11.69
N GLN A 89 -2.97 -12.81 12.63
CA GLN A 89 -2.40 -14.16 12.44
C GLN A 89 -3.48 -15.18 12.12
N LEU A 90 -4.64 -15.06 12.78
CA LEU A 90 -5.80 -15.88 12.49
C LEU A 90 -6.36 -15.62 11.08
N HIS A 91 -6.48 -14.36 10.65
CA HIS A 91 -6.87 -14.01 9.28
C HIS A 91 -5.93 -14.64 8.24
N GLU A 92 -4.62 -14.46 8.39
CA GLU A 92 -3.60 -15.01 7.49
C GLU A 92 -3.67 -16.55 7.43
N THR A 93 -3.86 -17.19 8.59
CA THR A 93 -4.00 -18.66 8.68
C THR A 93 -5.24 -19.14 7.92
N LEU A 94 -6.37 -18.43 8.05
CA LEU A 94 -7.61 -18.80 7.39
C LEU A 94 -7.55 -18.52 5.88
N GLU A 95 -6.93 -17.42 5.46
CA GLU A 95 -6.72 -17.12 4.05
C GLU A 95 -5.83 -18.18 3.38
N ALA A 96 -4.72 -18.56 4.02
CA ALA A 96 -3.85 -19.64 3.56
C ALA A 96 -4.60 -20.97 3.47
N ALA A 97 -5.46 -21.27 4.45
CA ALA A 97 -6.28 -22.48 4.44
C ALA A 97 -7.33 -22.48 3.32
N ALA A 98 -7.95 -21.34 3.01
CA ALA A 98 -8.87 -21.19 1.89
C ALA A 98 -8.15 -21.42 0.55
N LYS A 99 -6.98 -20.79 0.39
CA LYS A 99 -6.11 -20.96 -0.78
C LYS A 99 -5.69 -22.41 -0.97
N ALA A 100 -5.24 -23.09 0.09
CA ALA A 100 -4.84 -24.50 0.05
C ALA A 100 -5.99 -25.44 -0.35
N LYS A 101 -7.23 -25.06 0.00
CA LYS A 101 -8.45 -25.78 -0.39
C LYS A 101 -8.99 -25.39 -1.76
N GLY A 102 -8.38 -24.41 -2.43
CA GLY A 102 -8.85 -23.90 -3.73
C GLY A 102 -10.21 -23.20 -3.66
N VAL A 103 -10.59 -22.69 -2.49
CA VAL A 103 -11.86 -22.00 -2.26
C VAL A 103 -11.63 -20.51 -2.00
N PRO A 104 -12.60 -19.63 -2.35
CA PRO A 104 -12.46 -18.22 -2.04
C PRO A 104 -12.41 -18.01 -0.52
N PHE A 105 -11.52 -17.12 -0.08
CA PHE A 105 -11.52 -16.64 1.30
C PHE A 105 -12.65 -15.63 1.48
N ASP A 106 -13.80 -16.12 1.95
CA ASP A 106 -15.01 -15.32 2.10
C ASP A 106 -15.74 -15.60 3.43
N ALA A 107 -16.88 -14.94 3.61
CA ALA A 107 -17.75 -15.10 4.77
C ALA A 107 -18.21 -16.55 5.02
N ASN A 108 -18.38 -17.34 3.98
CA ASN A 108 -18.79 -18.73 4.09
C ASN A 108 -17.63 -19.60 4.55
N PHE A 109 -16.43 -19.35 4.03
CA PHE A 109 -15.22 -20.01 4.48
C PHE A 109 -14.99 -19.75 5.98
N ILE A 110 -15.02 -18.49 6.41
CA ILE A 110 -14.84 -18.11 7.82
C ILE A 110 -15.91 -18.78 8.70
N ARG A 111 -17.17 -18.83 8.27
CA ARG A 111 -18.23 -19.53 9.00
C ARG A 111 -17.99 -21.04 9.09
N SER A 112 -17.51 -21.66 8.01
CA SER A 112 -17.21 -23.10 7.98
C SER A 112 -15.98 -23.50 8.80
N ALA A 113 -15.15 -22.53 9.20
CA ALA A 113 -13.96 -22.78 10.01
C ALA A 113 -14.27 -23.13 11.48
N ASN A 114 -15.54 -23.04 11.92
CA ASN A 114 -15.98 -23.42 13.28
C ASN A 114 -15.09 -22.85 14.39
N LEU A 115 -14.73 -21.57 14.27
CA LEU A 115 -13.82 -20.87 15.17
C LEU A 115 -14.36 -20.82 16.60
N ALA A 116 -13.47 -20.88 17.58
CA ALA A 116 -13.86 -20.67 18.98
C ALA A 116 -14.39 -19.23 19.18
N PRO A 117 -15.26 -18.97 20.17
CA PRO A 117 -15.77 -17.62 20.42
C PRO A 117 -14.68 -16.56 20.64
N ALA A 118 -13.56 -16.94 21.25
CA ALA A 118 -12.41 -16.07 21.43
C ALA A 118 -11.74 -15.70 20.09
N ASP A 119 -11.55 -16.68 19.21
CA ASP A 119 -10.98 -16.48 17.87
C ASP A 119 -11.86 -15.56 17.01
N VAL A 120 -13.18 -15.73 17.09
CA VAL A 120 -14.15 -14.83 16.44
C VAL A 120 -14.01 -13.41 16.96
N ALA A 121 -13.80 -13.22 18.27
CA ALA A 121 -13.60 -11.91 18.87
C ALA A 121 -12.29 -11.25 18.39
N HIS A 122 -11.18 -11.99 18.34
CA HIS A 122 -9.91 -11.51 17.80
C HIS A 122 -10.04 -11.10 16.32
N LEU A 123 -10.64 -11.96 15.50
CA LEU A 123 -10.83 -11.70 14.07
C LEU A 123 -11.70 -10.45 13.83
N ARG A 124 -12.79 -10.31 14.59
CA ARG A 124 -13.67 -9.12 14.50
C ARG A 124 -12.93 -7.85 14.91
N ALA A 125 -12.16 -7.90 15.98
CA ALA A 125 -11.44 -6.74 16.47
C ALA A 125 -10.32 -6.34 15.49
N PHE A 126 -9.61 -7.29 14.88
CA PHE A 126 -8.69 -7.02 13.77
C PHE A 126 -9.38 -6.32 12.60
N TYR A 127 -10.52 -6.85 12.13
CA TYR A 127 -11.28 -6.23 11.02
C TYR A 127 -11.79 -4.83 11.34
N THR A 128 -12.18 -4.60 12.60
CA THR A 128 -12.58 -3.27 13.09
C THR A 128 -11.42 -2.29 13.04
N ASP A 129 -10.22 -2.72 13.45
CA ASP A 129 -9.02 -1.90 13.37
C ASP A 129 -8.62 -1.60 11.92
N VAL A 130 -8.69 -2.60 11.03
CA VAL A 130 -8.38 -2.38 9.62
C VAL A 130 -9.37 -1.41 8.98
N GLU A 131 -10.67 -1.55 9.26
CA GLU A 131 -11.69 -0.62 8.77
C GLU A 131 -11.43 0.81 9.29
N ARG A 132 -11.22 0.95 10.60
CA ARG A 132 -10.99 2.27 11.24
C ARG A 132 -9.77 2.96 10.66
N ILE A 133 -8.62 2.26 10.60
CA ILE A 133 -7.37 2.82 10.07
C ILE A 133 -7.53 3.14 8.59
N SER A 134 -8.09 2.23 7.80
CA SER A 134 -8.29 2.46 6.36
C SER A 134 -9.20 3.66 6.08
N ARG A 135 -10.31 3.82 6.81
CA ARG A 135 -11.19 5.00 6.67
C ARG A 135 -10.46 6.30 7.02
N GLN A 136 -9.66 6.31 8.08
CA GLN A 136 -8.86 7.49 8.46
C GLN A 136 -7.86 7.86 7.36
N GLN A 137 -7.21 6.88 6.73
CA GLN A 137 -6.24 7.14 5.66
C GLN A 137 -6.92 7.56 4.36
N VAL A 138 -8.05 6.95 3.99
CA VAL A 138 -8.83 7.37 2.82
C VAL A 138 -9.34 8.79 2.96
N ALA A 139 -9.76 9.21 4.16
CA ALA A 139 -10.15 10.60 4.41
C ALA A 139 -9.00 11.60 4.20
N GLN A 140 -7.75 11.15 4.35
CA GLN A 140 -6.54 11.94 4.11
C GLN A 140 -6.00 11.79 2.67
N SER A 141 -6.63 10.95 1.85
CA SER A 141 -6.08 10.54 0.56
C SER A 141 -6.15 11.63 -0.51
N GLU A 142 -7.21 12.45 -0.54
CA GLU A 142 -7.37 13.51 -1.55
C GLU A 142 -6.24 14.54 -1.42
N ALA A 143 -6.00 15.05 -0.20
CA ALA A 143 -4.89 15.97 0.07
C ALA A 143 -3.53 15.32 -0.24
N GLY A 144 -3.35 14.04 0.10
CA GLY A 144 -2.13 13.30 -0.23
C GLY A 144 -1.89 13.18 -1.74
N GLN A 145 -2.93 12.86 -2.50
CA GLN A 145 -2.87 12.70 -3.97
C GLN A 145 -2.58 14.03 -4.67
N GLU A 146 -3.13 15.14 -4.20
CA GLU A 146 -2.84 16.47 -4.73
C GLU A 146 -1.37 16.84 -4.59
N VAL A 147 -0.79 16.59 -3.41
CA VAL A 147 0.62 16.89 -3.14
C VAL A 147 1.53 15.98 -4.00
N VAL A 148 1.20 14.70 -4.12
CA VAL A 148 1.88 13.75 -5.03
C VAL A 148 1.83 14.24 -6.48
N ALA A 149 0.66 14.62 -6.97
CA ALA A 149 0.47 15.15 -8.32
C ALA A 149 1.29 16.43 -8.55
N GLY A 150 1.40 17.29 -7.52
CA GLY A 150 2.26 18.46 -7.51
C GLY A 150 3.72 18.12 -7.79
N VAL A 151 4.29 17.13 -7.08
CA VAL A 151 5.70 16.73 -7.26
C VAL A 151 5.93 16.16 -8.67
N PHE A 152 5.01 15.35 -9.18
CA PHE A 152 5.08 14.86 -10.56
C PHE A 152 5.01 15.99 -11.60
N LYS A 153 4.16 17.00 -11.38
CA LYS A 153 4.06 18.18 -12.23
C LYS A 153 5.36 18.97 -12.25
N LEU A 154 5.97 19.21 -11.09
CA LEU A 154 7.27 19.89 -11.00
C LEU A 154 8.37 19.08 -11.70
N TYR A 155 8.40 17.76 -11.52
CA TYR A 155 9.37 16.90 -12.20
C TYR A 155 9.24 16.94 -13.73
N LYS A 156 8.01 17.00 -14.27
CA LYS A 156 7.78 17.22 -15.71
C LYS A 156 8.31 18.58 -16.17
N GLN A 157 8.29 19.58 -15.31
CA GLN A 157 8.78 20.93 -15.57
C GLN A 157 10.27 21.14 -15.23
N ARG A 158 10.99 20.09 -14.81
CA ARG A 158 12.39 20.18 -14.36
C ARG A 158 13.33 20.88 -15.33
N LYS A 159 13.10 20.82 -16.65
CA LYS A 159 13.92 21.54 -17.64
C LYS A 159 13.86 23.06 -17.47
N LYS A 160 12.71 23.60 -17.04
CA LYS A 160 12.55 25.03 -16.73
C LYS A 160 13.26 25.37 -15.43
N ILE A 161 13.15 24.49 -14.43
CA ILE A 161 13.81 24.64 -13.13
C ILE A 161 15.33 24.60 -13.29
N PHE A 162 15.85 23.68 -14.11
CA PHE A 162 17.29 23.52 -14.37
C PHE A 162 17.89 24.61 -15.26
N ARG A 163 17.10 25.56 -15.74
CA ARG A 163 17.58 26.60 -16.65
C ARG A 163 18.50 27.55 -15.88
N GLY A 164 19.70 27.80 -16.42
CA GLY A 164 20.69 28.67 -15.78
C GLY A 164 21.48 28.03 -14.64
N MET A 165 21.13 26.80 -14.23
CA MET A 165 21.88 26.06 -13.22
C MET A 165 23.16 25.43 -13.80
N SER A 166 24.21 25.41 -12.99
CA SER A 166 25.42 24.63 -13.21
C SER A 166 25.14 23.12 -13.16
N THR A 167 26.12 22.32 -13.58
CA THR A 167 25.99 20.85 -13.57
C THR A 167 25.82 20.30 -12.16
N MET A 168 26.56 20.80 -11.17
CA MET A 168 26.41 20.32 -9.79
C MET A 168 25.06 20.71 -9.18
N GLU A 169 24.58 21.93 -9.43
CA GLU A 169 23.24 22.33 -8.98
C GLU A 169 22.17 21.42 -9.58
N LYS A 170 22.27 21.09 -10.88
CA LYS A 170 21.34 20.14 -11.51
C LYS A 170 21.39 18.75 -10.89
N ILE A 171 22.57 18.28 -10.48
CA ILE A 171 22.72 16.97 -9.81
C ILE A 171 22.04 17.01 -8.44
N VAL A 172 22.30 18.03 -7.63
CA VAL A 172 21.72 18.18 -6.28
C VAL A 172 20.20 18.30 -6.37
N VAL A 173 19.70 19.20 -7.22
CA VAL A 173 18.25 19.41 -7.40
C VAL A 173 17.61 18.15 -8.00
N GLY A 174 18.28 17.48 -8.94
CA GLY A 174 17.82 16.22 -9.51
C GLY A 174 17.68 15.11 -8.46
N ALA A 175 18.65 14.98 -7.56
CA ALA A 175 18.60 14.01 -6.47
C ALA A 175 17.45 14.30 -5.50
N ALA A 176 17.24 15.57 -5.15
CA ALA A 176 16.11 16.00 -4.32
C ALA A 176 14.75 15.66 -4.96
N PHE A 177 14.59 15.88 -6.27
CA PHE A 177 13.39 15.47 -7.00
C PHE A 177 13.18 13.95 -6.99
N MET A 178 14.23 13.16 -7.19
CA MET A 178 14.13 11.70 -7.18
C MET A 178 13.76 11.18 -5.79
N GLY A 179 14.31 11.77 -4.73
CA GLY A 179 13.94 11.47 -3.35
C GLY A 179 12.47 11.77 -3.06
N ALA A 180 12.01 12.98 -3.43
CA ALA A 180 10.61 13.37 -3.28
C ALA A 180 9.65 12.49 -4.11
N LEU A 181 10.03 12.08 -5.33
CA LEU A 181 9.26 11.12 -6.12
C LEU A 181 9.19 9.74 -5.49
N ASN A 182 10.27 9.27 -4.85
CA ASN A 182 10.26 8.01 -4.14
C ASN A 182 9.32 8.06 -2.91
N GLN A 183 9.38 9.14 -2.13
CA GLN A 183 8.44 9.40 -1.02
C GLN A 183 6.99 9.43 -1.52
N ALA A 184 6.71 10.19 -2.59
CA ALA A 184 5.39 10.30 -3.19
C ALA A 184 4.87 8.95 -3.67
N GLY A 185 5.70 8.17 -4.36
CA GLY A 185 5.36 6.83 -4.82
C GLY A 185 5.08 5.88 -3.66
N TYR A 186 5.86 5.95 -2.58
CA TYR A 186 5.65 5.14 -1.39
C TYR A 186 4.30 5.45 -0.73
N GLY A 187 4.02 6.72 -0.44
CA GLY A 187 2.75 7.13 0.15
C GLY A 187 1.54 6.73 -0.71
N ASN A 188 1.64 6.86 -2.04
CA ASN A 188 0.54 6.46 -2.92
C ASN A 188 0.29 4.95 -2.92
N ARG A 189 1.34 4.11 -2.91
CA ARG A 189 1.18 2.65 -2.79
C ARG A 189 0.50 2.24 -1.49
N CYS A 190 0.83 2.90 -0.38
CA CYS A 190 0.16 2.67 0.90
C CYS A 190 -1.33 3.04 0.84
N ASN A 191 -1.64 4.19 0.24
CA ASN A 191 -3.02 4.61 0.08
C ASN A 191 -3.83 3.66 -0.83
N GLU A 192 -3.24 3.19 -1.93
CA GLU A 192 -3.86 2.15 -2.77
C GLU A 192 -4.14 0.88 -1.97
N TYR A 193 -3.23 0.47 -1.09
CA TYR A 193 -3.46 -0.64 -0.17
C TYR A 193 -4.66 -0.37 0.76
N PHE A 194 -4.72 0.78 1.43
CA PHE A 194 -5.84 1.12 2.32
C PHE A 194 -7.19 1.17 1.58
N GLN A 195 -7.23 1.68 0.35
CA GLN A 195 -8.44 1.69 -0.47
C GLN A 195 -8.88 0.26 -0.84
N GLN A 196 -7.94 -0.60 -1.22
CA GLN A 196 -8.22 -2.01 -1.51
C GLN A 196 -8.71 -2.77 -0.28
N SER A 197 -8.04 -2.60 0.86
CA SER A 197 -8.45 -3.20 2.14
C SER A 197 -9.87 -2.78 2.50
N LEU A 198 -10.19 -1.47 2.43
CA LEU A 198 -11.53 -0.97 2.73
C LEU A 198 -12.59 -1.58 1.80
N ALA A 199 -12.32 -1.64 0.49
CA ALA A 199 -13.22 -2.26 -0.47
C ALA A 199 -13.45 -3.75 -0.19
N MET A 200 -12.41 -4.50 0.20
CA MET A 200 -12.52 -5.90 0.61
C MET A 200 -13.40 -6.04 1.86
N PHE A 201 -13.22 -5.19 2.87
CA PHE A 201 -14.05 -5.20 4.08
C PHE A 201 -15.51 -4.86 3.81
N GLU A 202 -15.76 -3.83 3.00
CA GLU A 202 -17.13 -3.45 2.65
C GLU A 202 -17.84 -4.56 1.87
N ASN A 203 -17.13 -5.24 0.97
CA ASN A 203 -17.67 -6.42 0.26
C ASN A 203 -17.93 -7.60 1.20
N ALA A 204 -17.02 -7.90 2.14
CA ALA A 204 -17.20 -8.96 3.13
C ALA A 204 -18.36 -8.67 4.10
N ARG A 205 -18.52 -7.40 4.51
CA ARG A 205 -19.64 -6.93 5.34
C ARG A 205 -20.97 -7.06 4.60
N ASN A 206 -21.02 -6.65 3.33
CA ASN A 206 -22.21 -6.79 2.51
C ASN A 206 -22.59 -8.27 2.27
N ALA A 207 -21.60 -9.15 2.11
CA ALA A 207 -21.80 -10.60 1.93
C ALA A 207 -22.24 -11.33 3.22
N THR A 208 -21.90 -10.80 4.40
CA THR A 208 -22.31 -11.36 5.70
C THR A 208 -23.67 -10.87 6.18
N GLY A 209 -24.28 -9.88 5.51
CA GLY A 209 -25.56 -9.29 5.92
C GLY A 209 -25.50 -8.50 7.23
N GLN A 210 -24.29 -8.18 7.72
CA GLN A 210 -24.10 -7.32 8.89
C GLN A 210 -24.20 -5.86 8.43
N ARG A 211 -25.39 -5.27 8.54
CA ARG A 211 -25.60 -3.82 8.44
C ARG A 211 -25.43 -3.16 9.81
#